data_AF-A0A6J7KIA3-F1
#
_entry.id   AF-A0A6J7KIA3-F1
#
_cell.length_a   1.000
_cell.length_b   1.000
_cell.length_c   1.000
_cell.angle_alpha   90.00
_cell.angle_beta   90.00
_cell.angle_gamma   90.00
#
_symmetry.space_group_name_H-M   'P 1'
#
loop_
_entity.id
_entity.type
_entity.pdbx_description
1 polymer ?
#
loop_
_entity_poly.entity_id
_entity_poly.type
_entity_poly.pdbx_seq_one_letter_code
_entity_poly.pdbx_strand_id
1 'polypeptide(L)' 'MTVGLVLADKGFIIKDRKEAIKFACDQAKLGDCVLVLGKGHEVGQEVNGIVIPFDDRVELANAIKQVI' A
#
# COMPACT_ATOMS: atom_id res chain seq x y z
N MET A 1 -3.14 2.04 -26.92
CA MET A 1 -2.20 1.10 -26.25
C MET A 1 -2.92 0.25 -25.18
N THR A 2 -4.15 -0.21 -25.42
CA THR A 2 -4.93 -0.98 -24.43
C THR A 2 -5.84 -2.05 -25.06
N VAL A 3 -5.83 -2.20 -26.39
CA VAL A 3 -6.65 -3.21 -27.07
C VAL A 3 -6.06 -4.60 -26.76
N GLY A 4 -6.86 -5.46 -26.11
CA GLY A 4 -6.49 -6.84 -25.76
C GLY A 4 -6.16 -7.09 -24.28
N LEU A 5 -6.22 -6.07 -23.41
CA LEU A 5 -6.02 -6.30 -21.99
C LEU A 5 -7.28 -6.91 -21.36
N VAL A 6 -7.21 -8.19 -21.00
CA VAL A 6 -8.18 -8.82 -20.11
C VAL A 6 -7.72 -8.56 -18.68
N LEU A 7 -8.36 -7.60 -18.01
CA LEU A 7 -8.10 -7.31 -16.60
C LEU A 7 -8.86 -8.34 -15.75
N ALA A 8 -8.13 -9.01 -14.86
CA ALA A 8 -8.74 -9.81 -13.78
C ALA A 8 -9.56 -8.90 -12.83
N ASP A 9 -10.28 -9.51 -11.88
CA ASP A 9 -11.01 -8.76 -10.85
C ASP A 9 -10.16 -7.63 -10.26
N LYS A 10 -10.80 -6.47 -10.09
CA LYS A 10 -10.20 -5.11 -10.11
C LYS A 10 -9.22 -4.78 -8.95
N GLY A 11 -8.81 -5.76 -8.16
CA GLY A 11 -7.93 -5.62 -7.00
C GLY A 11 -8.68 -5.74 -5.67
N PHE A 12 -7.92 -5.63 -4.58
CA PHE A 12 -8.45 -5.69 -3.21
C PHE A 12 -8.76 -4.27 -2.71
N ILE A 13 -9.89 -4.11 -2.01
CA ILE A 13 -10.26 -2.85 -1.37
C ILE A 13 -10.13 -3.02 0.14
N ILE A 14 -9.09 -2.42 0.72
CA ILE A 14 -8.83 -2.39 2.15
C ILE A 14 -8.85 -0.94 2.58
N LYS A 15 -9.76 -0.58 3.50
CA LYS A 15 -9.99 0.83 3.89
C LYS A 15 -8.85 1.39 4.74
N ASP A 16 -8.31 0.57 5.62
CA ASP A 16 -7.18 0.98 6.46
C ASP A 16 -5.88 0.93 5.64
N ARG A 17 -5.16 2.05 5.63
CA ARG A 17 -3.96 2.20 4.81
C ARG A 17 -2.82 1.31 5.29
N LYS A 18 -2.65 1.13 6.60
CA LYS A 18 -1.61 0.27 7.17
C LYS A 18 -1.90 -1.20 6.87
N GLU A 19 -3.15 -1.63 7.02
CA GLU A 19 -3.57 -2.98 6.65
C GLU A 19 -3.40 -3.24 5.15
N ALA A 20 -3.69 -2.26 4.29
CA ALA A 20 -3.50 -2.38 2.85
C ALA A 20 -2.01 -2.55 2.48
N ILE A 21 -1.12 -1.77 3.07
CA ILE A 21 0.34 -1.89 2.89
C ILE A 21 0.80 -3.27 3.37
N LYS A 22 0.37 -3.69 4.57
CA LYS A 22 0.73 -5.00 5.11
C LYS A 22 0.25 -6.13 4.19
N PHE A 23 -1.00 -6.09 3.78
CA PHE A 23 -1.58 -7.08 2.87
C PHE A 23 -0.78 -7.16 1.57
N ALA A 24 -0.43 -6.03 0.96
CA ALA A 24 0.38 -6.03 -0.27
C ALA A 24 1.75 -6.68 -0.06
N CYS A 25 2.43 -6.39 1.06
CA CYS A 25 3.70 -7.05 1.40
C CYS A 25 3.54 -8.56 1.64
N ASP A 26 2.49 -8.98 2.35
CA ASP A 26 2.21 -10.40 2.63
C ASP A 26 1.91 -11.19 1.34
N GLN A 27 1.35 -10.55 0.31
CA GLN A 27 1.07 -11.19 -0.99
C GLN A 27 2.30 -11.25 -1.91
N ALA A 28 3.30 -10.40 -1.69
CA ALA A 28 4.45 -10.29 -2.57
C ALA A 28 5.35 -11.52 -2.45
N LYS A 29 5.82 -12.03 -3.59
CA LYS A 29 6.76 -13.14 -3.66
C LYS A 29 8.16 -12.64 -3.97
N LEU A 30 9.14 -13.54 -3.85
CA LEU A 30 10.51 -13.24 -4.24
C LEU A 30 10.56 -12.81 -5.72
N GLY A 31 11.11 -11.62 -5.95
CA GLY A 31 11.20 -11.01 -7.28
C GLY A 31 10.10 -10.01 -7.60
N ASP A 32 9.04 -9.93 -6.79
CA ASP A 32 8.00 -8.92 -6.95
C ASP A 32 8.46 -7.55 -6.41
N CYS A 33 7.80 -6.50 -6.91
CA CYS A 33 7.98 -5.13 -6.42
C CYS A 33 6.63 -4.59 -5.91
N VAL A 34 6.62 -4.13 -4.66
CA VAL A 34 5.47 -3.43 -4.07
C VAL A 34 5.70 -1.92 -4.22
N LEU A 35 4.78 -1.23 -4.89
CA LEU A 35 4.81 0.21 -5.09
C LEU A 35 3.67 0.88 -4.29
N VAL A 36 4.04 1.77 -3.36
CA VAL A 36 3.08 2.58 -2.60
C VAL A 36 3.00 3.98 -3.22
N LEU A 37 1.82 4.38 -3.67
CA LEU A 37 1.57 5.62 -4.39
C LEU A 37 0.64 6.55 -3.62
N GLY A 38 0.86 7.86 -3.74
CA GLY A 38 -0.05 8.89 -3.21
C GLY A 38 0.64 9.89 -2.27
N LYS A 39 1.18 9.43 -1.13
CA LYS A 39 1.68 10.33 -0.06
C LYS A 39 3.12 10.80 -0.23
N GLY A 40 3.98 9.99 -0.84
CA GLY A 40 5.41 10.30 -0.95
C GLY A 40 6.08 10.51 0.42
N HIS A 41 6.45 11.76 0.73
CA HIS A 41 7.16 12.13 1.97
C HIS A 41 6.24 12.72 3.06
N GLU A 42 4.92 12.73 2.86
CA GLU A 42 3.96 13.19 3.86
C GLU A 42 3.94 12.28 5.11
N VAL A 43 3.85 12.89 6.30
CA VAL A 43 3.89 12.20 7.60
C VAL A 43 2.58 12.27 8.39
N GLY A 44 1.47 12.57 7.72
CA GLY A 44 0.13 12.60 8.32
C GLY A 44 -0.93 12.07 7.38
N GLN A 45 -2.01 11.52 7.93
CA GLN A 45 -3.19 11.08 7.21
C GLN A 45 -4.40 11.88 7.70
N GLU A 46 -5.06 12.60 6.79
CA GLU A 46 -6.28 13.31 7.12
C GLU A 46 -7.49 12.36 7.08
N VAL A 47 -8.28 12.40 8.14
CA VAL A 47 -9.60 11.75 8.23
C VAL A 47 -10.58 12.76 8.80
N ASN A 48 -11.59 13.15 8.01
CA ASN A 48 -12.61 14.12 8.39
C ASN A 48 -12.02 15.45 8.95
N GLY A 49 -10.99 15.99 8.29
CA GLY A 49 -10.33 17.23 8.71
C GLY A 49 -9.35 17.10 9.88
N ILE A 50 -9.17 15.89 10.44
CA ILE A 50 -8.19 15.62 11.50
C ILE A 50 -6.99 14.92 10.89
N VAL A 51 -5.79 15.50 11.07
CA VAL A 51 -4.53 14.89 10.63
C VAL A 51 -3.98 14.01 11.74
N ILE A 52 -3.91 12.71 11.47
CA ILE A 52 -3.35 11.69 12.37
C ILE A 52 -1.93 11.38 11.89
N PRO A 53 -0.92 11.26 12.78
CA PRO A 53 0.44 10.88 12.39
C PRO A 53 0.46 9.56 11.61
N PHE A 54 1.00 9.58 10.39
CA PHE A 54 1.07 8.40 9.52
C PHE A 54 2.11 8.61 8.41
N ASP A 55 3.07 7.70 8.28
CA ASP A 55 4.12 7.75 7.25
C ASP A 55 4.20 6.41 6.51
N ASP A 56 3.86 6.41 5.22
CA ASP A 56 3.90 5.22 4.34
C ASP A 56 5.27 4.54 4.38
N ARG A 57 6.37 5.31 4.49
CA ARG A 57 7.73 4.78 4.46
C ARG A 57 8.02 3.96 5.71
N VAL A 58 7.53 4.42 6.87
CA VAL A 58 7.70 3.73 8.14
C VAL A 58 6.84 2.48 8.18
N GLU A 59 5.57 2.59 7.80
CA GLU A 59 4.65 1.44 7.79
C GLU A 59 5.08 0.37 6.77
N LEU A 60 5.54 0.77 5.58
CA LEU A 60 6.09 -0.15 4.59
C LEU A 60 7.37 -0.85 5.09
N ALA A 61 8.30 -0.10 5.67
CA ALA A 61 9.52 -0.69 6.24
C ALA A 61 9.20 -1.69 7.38
N ASN A 62 8.18 -1.39 8.20
CA ASN A 62 7.72 -2.31 9.24
C ASN A 62 7.05 -3.55 8.67
N ALA A 63 6.20 -3.40 7.65
CA ALA A 63 5.54 -4.54 6.99
C ALA A 63 6.58 -5.49 6.36
N ILE A 64 7.57 -4.96 5.62
CA ILE A 64 8.63 -5.77 5.01
C ILE A 64 9.39 -6.59 6.06
N LYS A 65 9.70 -6.01 7.24
CA LYS A 65 10.40 -6.73 8.32
C LYS A 65 9.59 -7.88 8.92
N GLN A 66 8.26 -7.88 8.78
CA GLN A 66 7.38 -8.91 9.33
C GLN A 66 7.13 -10.08 8.39
N VAL A 67 7.48 -9.94 7.10
CA VAL A 67 7.30 -10.98 6.07
C VAL A 67 8.51 -11.93 5.99
N ILE A 68 9.58 -11.66 6.76
CA ILE A 68 10.83 -12.44 6.80
C ILE A 68 10.74 -13.57 7.81
#